data_AF-A0A920A812-F1
#
_entry.id   AF-A0A920A812-F1
#
_cell.length_a   1.000
_cell.length_b   1.000
_cell.length_c   1.000
_cell.angle_alpha   90.00
_cell.angle_beta   90.00
_cell.angle_gamma   90.00
#
_symmetry.space_group_name_H-M   'P 1'
#
loop_
_entity.id
_entity.type
_entity.pdbx_description
1 polymer ?
#
loop_
_entity_poly.entity_id
_entity_poly.type
_entity_poly.pdbx_seq_one_letter_code
_entity_poly.pdbx_strand_id
1 'polypeptide(L)'
;MYWIHGGSNIWGAGSDYDFSNLATSQQVIVVTINYRLGLFGWFASPFFAETGEGLDKSYNFGHLDIIKGLEWVNQNISSFGGDKNNVTIFGESAGGSNTLTMIASPLAEGLFHKAISQSGYVSSYSAEYAESISELSSKNIFAEDIKYLTDSNEIVDYLQGLTQTEVYEKYIATAEKYVYPITPITMRDGIVVPKEGVYKALEKADPDLIVVAGTNKDEMNYWFVNSEYFMTHPLKSDEHLNAAKLIYAAGINTEVLYGATKVLKNHFVE
;
A
#
# COMPACT_ATOMS: atom_id res chain seq x y z
N MET A 1 17.48 -11.19 2.31
CA MET A 1 16.67 -9.97 2.33
C MET A 1 15.54 -10.12 1.32
N TYR A 2 14.32 -9.78 1.68
CA TYR A 2 13.09 -10.01 0.91
C TYR A 2 12.47 -8.65 0.56
N TRP A 3 12.53 -8.28 -0.71
CA TRP A 3 12.10 -6.97 -1.21
C TRP A 3 10.61 -6.96 -1.57
N ILE A 4 9.90 -5.97 -1.04
CA ILE A 4 8.52 -5.66 -1.36
C ILE A 4 8.51 -4.31 -2.09
N HIS A 5 8.23 -4.33 -3.40
CA HIS A 5 8.25 -3.11 -4.22
C HIS A 5 7.13 -2.13 -3.84
N GLY A 6 7.38 -0.84 -4.08
CA GLY A 6 6.41 0.24 -3.95
C GLY A 6 5.43 0.31 -5.13
N GLY A 7 4.87 1.51 -5.37
CA GLY A 7 3.92 1.76 -6.46
C GLY A 7 2.45 1.85 -6.02
N SER A 8 2.21 2.41 -4.81
CA SER A 8 0.87 2.63 -4.25
C SER A 8 -0.02 1.38 -4.20
N ASN A 9 0.57 0.17 -4.23
CA ASN A 9 -0.15 -1.10 -4.36
C ASN A 9 -1.03 -1.20 -5.63
N ILE A 10 -0.83 -0.33 -6.64
CA ILE A 10 -1.59 -0.33 -7.91
C ILE A 10 -0.69 -0.45 -9.15
N TRP A 11 0.61 -0.26 -9.01
CA TRP A 11 1.61 -0.45 -10.06
C TRP A 11 2.95 -0.91 -9.47
N GLY A 12 3.92 -1.23 -10.33
CA GLY A 12 5.26 -1.67 -9.96
C GLY A 12 5.49 -3.16 -10.19
N ALA A 13 6.75 -3.59 -10.08
CA ALA A 13 7.14 -4.98 -10.22
C ALA A 13 8.38 -5.31 -9.36
N GLY A 14 8.53 -6.59 -9.03
CA GLY A 14 9.74 -7.10 -8.36
C GLY A 14 11.01 -6.97 -9.19
N SER A 15 10.89 -6.72 -10.50
CA SER A 15 11.99 -6.49 -11.43
C SER A 15 12.40 -5.02 -11.59
N ASP A 16 11.69 -4.07 -10.95
CA ASP A 16 11.95 -2.63 -11.14
C ASP A 16 13.29 -2.17 -10.55
N TYR A 17 13.87 -2.98 -9.66
CA TYR A 17 15.10 -2.65 -8.94
C TYR A 17 16.17 -3.72 -9.17
N ASP A 18 17.36 -3.28 -9.59
CA ASP A 18 18.54 -4.14 -9.65
C ASP A 18 19.28 -4.15 -8.30
N PHE A 19 19.22 -5.28 -7.62
CA PHE A 19 19.88 -5.49 -6.34
C PHE A 19 21.25 -6.17 -6.44
N SER A 20 21.83 -6.32 -7.64
CA SER A 20 23.13 -6.99 -7.84
C SER A 20 24.26 -6.36 -7.03
N ASN A 21 24.27 -5.02 -6.94
CA ASN A 21 25.24 -4.28 -6.14
C ASN A 21 25.05 -4.51 -4.63
N LEU A 22 23.81 -4.52 -4.14
CA LEU A 22 23.51 -4.80 -2.73
C LEU A 22 23.91 -6.24 -2.38
N ALA A 23 23.50 -7.21 -3.20
CA ALA A 23 23.79 -8.62 -3.02
C ALA A 23 25.30 -8.89 -2.96
N THR A 24 26.05 -8.31 -3.89
CA THR A 24 27.51 -8.51 -3.98
C THR A 24 28.26 -7.78 -2.87
N SER A 25 27.97 -6.48 -2.64
CA SER A 25 28.75 -5.66 -1.70
C SER A 25 28.50 -6.04 -0.24
N GLN A 26 27.28 -6.44 0.11
CA GLN A 26 26.92 -6.82 1.47
C GLN A 26 26.94 -8.34 1.68
N GLN A 27 27.23 -9.13 0.64
CA GLN A 27 27.25 -10.60 0.67
C GLN A 27 25.95 -11.17 1.22
N VAL A 28 24.83 -10.71 0.67
CA VAL A 28 23.47 -11.12 1.05
C VAL A 28 22.74 -11.72 -0.15
N ILE A 29 21.78 -12.60 0.12
CA ILE A 29 20.79 -13.00 -0.88
C ILE A 29 19.65 -11.99 -0.88
N VAL A 30 19.30 -11.45 -2.04
CA VAL A 30 18.12 -10.61 -2.22
C VAL A 30 17.08 -11.40 -3.02
N VAL A 31 15.88 -11.51 -2.46
CA VAL A 31 14.71 -12.08 -3.11
C VAL A 31 13.78 -10.93 -3.44
N THR A 32 13.42 -10.76 -4.70
CA THR A 32 12.35 -9.85 -5.12
C THR A 32 11.12 -10.67 -5.52
N ILE A 33 9.94 -10.10 -5.30
CA ILE A 33 8.67 -10.78 -5.57
C ILE A 33 7.73 -9.86 -6.34
N ASN A 34 6.80 -10.49 -7.06
CA ASN A 34 5.59 -9.82 -7.54
C ASN A 34 4.45 -10.18 -6.60
N TYR A 35 3.55 -9.24 -6.38
CA TYR A 35 2.28 -9.46 -5.70
C TYR A 35 1.16 -8.83 -6.54
N ARG A 36 -0.07 -9.31 -6.42
CA ARG A 36 -1.21 -8.72 -7.15
C ARG A 36 -1.42 -7.27 -6.74
N LEU A 37 -1.80 -6.45 -7.71
CA LEU A 37 -1.95 -4.99 -7.58
C LEU A 37 -3.39 -4.53 -7.82
N GLY A 38 -3.72 -3.34 -7.34
CA GLY A 38 -5.01 -2.69 -7.52
C GLY A 38 -6.16 -3.57 -7.05
N LEU A 39 -7.25 -3.56 -7.82
CA LEU A 39 -8.43 -4.37 -7.54
C LEU A 39 -8.12 -5.88 -7.48
N PHE A 40 -7.10 -6.37 -8.19
CA PHE A 40 -6.72 -7.78 -8.18
C PHE A 40 -5.96 -8.19 -6.91
N GLY A 41 -5.26 -7.23 -6.28
CA GLY A 41 -4.59 -7.43 -4.99
C GLY A 41 -5.47 -7.08 -3.79
N TRP A 42 -6.42 -6.17 -3.97
CA TRP A 42 -7.26 -5.64 -2.91
C TRP A 42 -8.70 -5.60 -3.35
N PHE A 43 -9.36 -6.75 -3.21
CA PHE A 43 -10.74 -6.96 -3.65
C PHE A 43 -11.68 -6.99 -2.45
N ALA A 44 -12.22 -5.82 -2.09
CA ALA A 44 -13.17 -5.68 -1.00
C ALA A 44 -14.57 -6.11 -1.46
N SER A 45 -14.88 -7.40 -1.34
CA SER A 45 -16.18 -7.92 -1.72
C SER A 45 -16.88 -8.63 -0.56
N PRO A 46 -18.00 -8.08 -0.04
CA PRO A 46 -18.74 -8.72 1.05
C PRO A 46 -19.30 -10.08 0.64
N PHE A 47 -19.56 -10.30 -0.65
CA PHE A 47 -20.05 -11.57 -1.18
C PHE A 47 -19.00 -12.68 -0.99
N PHE A 48 -17.72 -12.40 -1.28
CA PHE A 48 -16.63 -13.34 -1.03
C PHE A 48 -16.36 -13.53 0.47
N ALA A 49 -16.50 -12.49 1.29
CA ALA A 49 -16.38 -12.62 2.74
C ALA A 49 -17.49 -13.49 3.36
N GLU A 50 -18.70 -13.44 2.79
CA GLU A 50 -19.85 -14.24 3.21
C GLU A 50 -19.70 -15.71 2.81
N THR A 51 -19.39 -15.98 1.53
CA THR A 51 -19.44 -17.34 0.95
C THR A 51 -18.11 -18.07 0.91
N GLY A 52 -16.98 -17.36 0.99
CA GLY A 52 -15.64 -17.96 0.90
C GLY A 52 -15.28 -18.83 2.10
N GLU A 53 -14.17 -19.55 2.03
CA GLU A 53 -13.62 -20.32 3.14
C GLU A 53 -12.19 -19.87 3.49
N GLY A 54 -11.85 -19.88 4.78
CA GLY A 54 -10.49 -19.55 5.24
C GLY A 54 -9.96 -18.21 4.70
N LEU A 55 -8.89 -18.28 3.91
CA LEU A 55 -8.23 -17.10 3.33
C LEU A 55 -9.02 -16.46 2.18
N ASP A 56 -9.97 -17.17 1.56
CA ASP A 56 -10.78 -16.63 0.46
C ASP A 56 -11.76 -15.55 0.94
N LYS A 57 -11.98 -15.45 2.26
CA LYS A 57 -12.72 -14.35 2.90
C LYS A 57 -11.91 -13.06 3.05
N SER A 58 -10.61 -13.10 2.77
CA SER A 58 -9.73 -11.93 2.87
C SER A 58 -10.06 -10.89 1.81
N TYR A 59 -9.78 -9.63 2.11
CA TYR A 59 -9.76 -8.58 1.09
C TYR A 59 -8.33 -8.23 0.64
N ASN A 60 -7.32 -8.80 1.30
CA ASN A 60 -5.92 -8.42 1.21
C ASN A 60 -5.09 -9.45 0.43
N PHE A 61 -5.54 -9.78 -0.78
CA PHE A 61 -4.91 -10.80 -1.62
C PHE A 61 -3.46 -10.49 -2.01
N GLY A 62 -3.10 -9.22 -2.21
CA GLY A 62 -1.72 -8.79 -2.44
C GLY A 62 -0.82 -9.03 -1.22
N HIS A 63 -1.35 -8.81 -0.01
CA HIS A 63 -0.65 -9.19 1.22
C HIS A 63 -0.52 -10.70 1.38
N LEU A 64 -1.54 -11.48 0.98
CA LEU A 64 -1.44 -12.94 0.96
C LEU A 64 -0.36 -13.42 -0.01
N ASP A 65 -0.21 -12.80 -1.18
CA ASP A 65 0.86 -13.12 -2.12
C ASP A 65 2.26 -12.86 -1.52
N ILE A 66 2.41 -11.75 -0.79
CA ILE A 66 3.64 -11.43 -0.04
C ILE A 66 3.93 -12.52 1.01
N ILE A 67 2.92 -12.91 1.80
CA ILE A 67 3.05 -13.98 2.80
C ILE A 67 3.43 -15.31 2.13
N LYS A 68 2.82 -15.65 0.99
CA LYS A 68 3.19 -16.86 0.23
C LYS A 68 4.62 -16.81 -0.30
N GLY A 69 5.10 -15.65 -0.73
CA GLY A 69 6.52 -15.47 -1.08
C GLY A 69 7.44 -15.70 0.12
N LEU A 70 7.06 -15.23 1.32
CA LEU A 70 7.82 -15.47 2.55
C LEU A 70 7.81 -16.94 2.99
N GLU A 71 6.68 -17.62 2.88
CA GLU A 71 6.58 -19.07 3.10
C GLU A 71 7.53 -19.82 2.15
N TRP A 72 7.55 -19.44 0.87
CA TRP A 72 8.46 -20.03 -0.11
C TRP A 72 9.92 -19.81 0.27
N VAL A 73 10.28 -18.59 0.70
CA VAL A 73 11.64 -18.30 1.19
C VAL A 73 12.00 -19.18 2.37
N ASN A 74 11.12 -19.31 3.38
CA ASN A 74 11.38 -20.16 4.54
C ASN A 74 11.59 -21.64 4.20
N GLN A 75 10.92 -22.13 3.16
CA GLN A 75 11.03 -23.51 2.71
C GLN A 75 12.25 -23.76 1.81
N ASN A 76 12.68 -22.76 1.03
CA ASN A 76 13.59 -23.00 -0.10
C ASN A 76 14.92 -22.24 -0.02
N ILE A 77 15.02 -21.15 0.75
CA ILE A 77 16.17 -20.23 0.63
C ILE A 77 17.51 -20.88 1.00
N SER A 78 17.49 -21.91 1.86
CA SER A 78 18.70 -22.66 2.21
C SER A 78 19.34 -23.38 1.03
N SER A 79 18.56 -23.78 0.02
CA SER A 79 19.09 -24.35 -1.23
C SER A 79 19.87 -23.34 -2.08
N PHE A 80 19.64 -22.04 -1.85
CA PHE A 80 20.37 -20.95 -2.48
C PHE A 80 21.53 -20.43 -1.60
N GLY A 81 21.79 -21.08 -0.46
CA GLY A 81 22.80 -20.67 0.51
C GLY A 81 22.33 -19.62 1.53
N GLY A 82 21.02 -19.36 1.60
CA GLY A 82 20.45 -18.40 2.56
C GLY A 82 20.09 -19.02 3.91
N ASP A 83 20.14 -18.20 4.94
CA ASP A 83 19.65 -18.57 6.27
C ASP A 83 18.18 -18.17 6.44
N LYS A 84 17.30 -19.18 6.53
CA LYS A 84 15.86 -18.96 6.76
C LYS A 84 15.56 -18.35 8.13
N ASN A 85 16.47 -18.50 9.10
CA ASN A 85 16.33 -17.92 10.44
C ASN A 85 16.89 -16.48 10.52
N ASN A 86 17.24 -15.89 9.38
CA ASN A 86 17.78 -14.54 9.29
C ASN A 86 17.20 -13.77 8.09
N VAL A 87 15.88 -13.85 7.93
CA VAL A 87 15.15 -13.16 6.86
C VAL A 87 14.84 -11.71 7.28
N THR A 88 15.38 -10.73 6.54
CA THR A 88 14.97 -9.32 6.64
C THR A 88 13.97 -8.99 5.54
N ILE A 89 12.76 -8.54 5.88
CA ILE A 89 11.83 -7.92 4.92
C ILE A 89 12.13 -6.44 4.77
N PHE A 90 12.02 -5.91 3.55
CA PHE A 90 12.21 -4.49 3.30
C PHE A 90 11.42 -4.00 2.11
N GLY A 91 10.96 -2.75 2.15
CA GLY A 91 10.16 -2.17 1.09
C GLY A 91 10.09 -0.65 1.14
N GLU A 92 9.65 -0.04 0.03
CA GLU A 92 9.53 1.40 -0.15
C GLU A 92 8.09 1.83 -0.45
N SER A 93 7.66 2.99 0.08
CA SER A 93 6.32 3.56 -0.12
C SER A 93 5.23 2.55 0.26
N ALA A 94 4.45 2.07 -0.71
CA ALA A 94 3.48 1.00 -0.51
C ALA A 94 4.15 -0.29 -0.02
N GLY A 95 5.33 -0.64 -0.54
CA GLY A 95 6.14 -1.76 -0.05
C GLY A 95 6.64 -1.56 1.39
N GLY A 96 6.93 -0.32 1.78
CA GLY A 96 7.24 0.03 3.17
C GLY A 96 6.02 -0.17 4.08
N SER A 97 4.86 0.28 3.61
CA SER A 97 3.58 0.07 4.30
C SER A 97 3.23 -1.42 4.42
N ASN A 98 3.42 -2.19 3.35
CA ASN A 98 3.24 -3.64 3.33
C ASN A 98 4.23 -4.32 4.29
N THR A 99 5.47 -3.82 4.40
CA THR A 99 6.46 -4.31 5.39
C THR A 99 5.92 -4.14 6.82
N LEU A 100 5.36 -2.98 7.15
CA LEU A 100 4.72 -2.74 8.46
C LEU A 100 3.46 -3.61 8.65
N THR A 101 2.69 -3.85 7.60
CA THR A 101 1.55 -4.79 7.62
C THR A 101 2.01 -6.22 7.91
N MET A 102 3.16 -6.67 7.41
CA MET A 102 3.70 -7.99 7.75
C MET A 102 4.10 -8.10 9.22
N ILE A 103 4.57 -7.01 9.84
CA ILE A 103 4.80 -6.99 11.31
C ILE A 103 3.49 -7.11 12.08
N ALA A 104 2.43 -6.45 11.62
CA ALA A 104 1.12 -6.48 12.26
C ALA A 104 0.31 -7.76 11.99
N SER A 105 0.65 -8.53 10.96
CA SER A 105 -0.14 -9.67 10.50
C SER A 105 0.16 -10.93 11.29
N PRO A 106 -0.85 -11.60 11.89
CA PRO A 106 -0.64 -12.88 12.57
C PRO A 106 -0.21 -13.99 11.60
N LEU A 107 -0.52 -13.86 10.30
CA LEU A 107 -0.17 -14.85 9.28
C LEU A 107 1.31 -14.76 8.84
N ALA A 108 1.99 -13.66 9.15
CA ALA A 108 3.40 -13.47 8.83
C ALA A 108 4.33 -13.73 10.02
N GLU A 109 3.78 -14.06 11.19
CA GLU A 109 4.53 -14.35 12.40
C GLU A 109 5.53 -15.49 12.19
N GLY A 110 6.78 -15.27 12.58
CA GLY A 110 7.87 -16.24 12.43
C GLY A 110 8.40 -16.43 11.00
N LEU A 111 7.85 -15.73 9.99
CA LEU A 111 8.34 -15.82 8.60
C LEU A 111 9.52 -14.89 8.31
N PHE A 112 9.77 -13.90 9.16
CA PHE A 112 10.88 -12.96 9.06
C PHE A 112 11.39 -12.57 10.45
N HIS A 113 12.55 -11.92 10.48
CA HIS A 113 13.35 -11.72 11.69
C HIS A 113 13.81 -10.27 11.87
N LYS A 114 13.73 -9.46 10.82
CA LYS A 114 14.06 -8.01 10.81
C LYS A 114 13.22 -7.32 9.75
N ALA A 115 12.98 -6.02 9.91
CA ALA A 115 12.19 -5.25 8.96
C ALA A 115 12.82 -3.88 8.64
N ILE A 116 12.69 -3.43 7.39
CA ILE A 116 13.08 -2.08 6.96
C ILE A 116 11.93 -1.44 6.18
N SER A 117 11.34 -0.38 6.72
CA SER A 117 10.24 0.37 6.07
C SER A 117 10.73 1.73 5.60
N GLN A 118 10.86 1.90 4.29
CA GLN A 118 11.26 3.16 3.66
C GLN A 118 10.00 3.91 3.21
N SER A 119 9.73 5.08 3.79
CA SER A 119 8.59 5.93 3.42
C SER A 119 7.22 5.24 3.50
N GLY A 120 7.11 4.23 4.39
CA GLY A 120 5.89 3.48 4.64
C GLY A 120 4.97 4.16 5.67
N TYR A 121 3.70 3.78 5.64
CA TYR A 121 2.66 4.27 6.54
C TYR A 121 1.85 3.11 7.14
N VAL A 122 1.11 3.40 8.22
CA VAL A 122 0.40 2.43 9.06
C VAL A 122 -1.12 2.53 8.97
N SER A 123 -1.62 3.33 8.02
CA SER A 123 -3.05 3.49 7.78
C SER A 123 -3.67 2.21 7.22
N SER A 124 -4.88 1.92 7.67
CA SER A 124 -5.68 0.80 7.16
C SER A 124 -7.16 1.18 7.18
N TYR A 125 -7.92 0.64 6.23
CA TYR A 125 -9.35 0.90 6.03
C TYR A 125 -10.22 -0.10 6.80
N SER A 126 -11.37 0.35 7.31
CA SER A 126 -12.37 -0.58 7.85
C SER A 126 -12.97 -1.43 6.73
N ALA A 127 -13.49 -2.63 7.08
CA ALA A 127 -14.23 -3.45 6.14
C ALA A 127 -15.43 -2.68 5.55
N GLU A 128 -16.20 -1.98 6.41
CA GLU A 128 -17.32 -1.14 5.98
C GLU A 128 -16.91 -0.09 4.92
N TYR A 129 -15.78 0.60 5.15
CA TYR A 129 -15.29 1.57 4.17
C TYR A 129 -14.96 0.88 2.86
N ALA A 130 -14.21 -0.22 2.92
CA ALA A 130 -13.73 -0.90 1.73
C ALA A 130 -14.87 -1.55 0.92
N GLU A 131 -15.89 -2.08 1.59
CA GLU A 131 -17.00 -2.80 0.95
C GLU A 131 -18.08 -1.86 0.40
N SER A 132 -18.28 -0.68 0.99
CA SER A 132 -19.50 0.10 0.70
C SER A 132 -19.31 1.61 0.60
N ILE A 133 -18.27 2.18 1.21
CA ILE A 133 -18.03 3.64 1.15
C ILE A 133 -17.11 3.99 0.00
N SER A 134 -16.06 3.20 -0.20
CA SER A 134 -15.08 3.41 -1.27
C SER A 134 -15.77 3.40 -2.63
N GLU A 135 -15.50 4.42 -3.44
CA GLU A 135 -15.91 4.52 -4.84
C GLU A 135 -15.43 3.31 -5.65
N LEU A 136 -14.31 2.71 -5.23
CA LEU A 136 -13.67 1.56 -5.86
C LEU A 136 -13.91 0.24 -5.09
N SER A 137 -14.98 0.18 -4.28
CA SER A 137 -15.46 -1.10 -3.72
C SER A 137 -16.03 -2.01 -4.82
N SER A 138 -16.00 -3.33 -4.63
CA SER A 138 -16.60 -4.25 -5.62
C SER A 138 -18.10 -4.00 -5.79
N LYS A 139 -18.82 -3.71 -4.70
CA LYS A 139 -20.24 -3.33 -4.73
C LYS A 139 -20.51 -2.15 -5.65
N ASN A 140 -19.63 -1.16 -5.68
CA ASN A 140 -19.80 0.03 -6.51
C ASN A 140 -19.35 -0.20 -7.96
N ILE A 141 -18.22 -0.90 -8.17
CA ILE A 141 -17.69 -1.18 -9.51
C ILE A 141 -18.65 -2.06 -10.32
N PHE A 142 -19.25 -3.07 -9.67
CA PHE A 142 -20.11 -4.06 -10.33
C PHE A 142 -21.60 -3.84 -10.05
N ALA A 143 -21.99 -2.70 -9.46
CA ALA A 143 -23.35 -2.43 -9.01
C ALA A 143 -24.42 -2.74 -10.08
N GLU A 144 -24.19 -2.26 -11.31
CA GLU A 144 -25.13 -2.44 -12.42
C GLU A 144 -25.20 -3.88 -12.93
N ASP A 145 -24.09 -4.63 -12.81
CA ASP A 145 -23.99 -6.00 -13.27
C ASP A 145 -24.72 -6.96 -12.34
N ILE A 146 -24.62 -6.71 -11.03
CA ILE A 146 -25.14 -7.60 -9.99
C ILE A 146 -26.52 -7.16 -9.46
N LYS A 147 -27.10 -6.05 -9.95
CA LYS A 147 -28.32 -5.45 -9.39
C LYS A 147 -29.56 -6.36 -9.34
N TYR A 148 -29.60 -7.41 -10.15
CA TYR A 148 -30.68 -8.39 -10.17
C TYR A 148 -30.31 -9.72 -9.53
N LEU A 149 -29.05 -9.89 -9.12
CA LEU A 149 -28.57 -11.04 -8.36
C LEU A 149 -28.78 -10.74 -6.88
N THR A 150 -29.37 -11.69 -6.15
CA THR A 150 -29.66 -11.54 -4.72
C THR A 150 -28.99 -12.59 -3.86
N ASP A 151 -28.54 -13.69 -4.46
CA ASP A 151 -27.76 -14.73 -3.78
C ASP A 151 -26.27 -14.44 -3.89
N SER A 152 -25.56 -14.47 -2.76
CA SER A 152 -24.13 -14.15 -2.73
C SER A 152 -23.28 -15.15 -3.51
N ASN A 153 -23.69 -16.41 -3.66
CA ASN A 153 -22.95 -17.38 -4.48
C ASN A 153 -23.14 -17.08 -5.97
N GLU A 154 -24.36 -16.75 -6.42
CA GLU A 154 -24.59 -16.33 -7.81
C GLU A 154 -23.78 -15.07 -8.18
N ILE A 155 -23.67 -14.13 -7.24
CA ILE A 155 -22.83 -12.94 -7.42
C ILE A 155 -21.35 -13.30 -7.52
N VAL A 156 -20.86 -14.19 -6.64
CA VAL A 156 -19.47 -14.66 -6.69
C VAL A 156 -19.18 -15.39 -8.00
N ASP A 157 -20.07 -16.29 -8.44
CA ASP A 157 -19.94 -17.01 -9.71
C ASP A 157 -19.88 -16.06 -10.90
N TYR A 158 -20.73 -15.02 -10.91
CA TYR A 158 -20.68 -13.97 -11.92
C TYR A 158 -19.33 -13.25 -11.92
N LEU A 159 -18.88 -12.79 -10.75
CA LEU A 159 -17.63 -12.03 -10.61
C LEU A 159 -16.40 -12.88 -10.99
N GLN A 160 -16.38 -14.17 -10.66
CA GLN A 160 -15.32 -15.10 -11.06
C GLN A 160 -15.37 -15.47 -12.54
N GLY A 161 -16.54 -15.36 -13.17
CA GLY A 161 -16.72 -15.57 -14.61
C GLY A 161 -16.21 -14.42 -15.48
N LEU A 162 -15.93 -13.25 -14.90
CA LEU A 162 -15.39 -12.12 -15.64
C LEU A 162 -13.93 -12.34 -16.03
N THR A 163 -13.59 -11.91 -17.25
CA THR A 163 -12.19 -11.83 -17.68
C THR A 163 -11.46 -10.71 -16.96
N GLN A 164 -10.13 -10.82 -16.89
CA GLN A 164 -9.27 -9.77 -16.33
C GLN A 164 -9.50 -8.41 -17.02
N THR A 165 -9.71 -8.41 -18.35
CA THR A 165 -9.99 -7.21 -19.13
C THR A 165 -11.31 -6.56 -18.72
N GLU A 166 -12.39 -7.32 -18.60
CA GLU A 166 -13.70 -6.78 -18.18
C GLU A 166 -13.64 -6.19 -16.77
N VAL A 167 -12.96 -6.87 -15.84
CA VAL A 167 -12.73 -6.37 -14.48
C VAL A 167 -11.95 -5.05 -14.51
N TYR A 168 -10.86 -5.00 -15.28
CA TYR A 168 -10.01 -3.81 -15.37
C TYR A 168 -10.71 -2.63 -16.04
N GLU A 169 -11.44 -2.86 -17.13
CA GLU A 169 -12.20 -1.81 -17.82
C GLU A 169 -13.26 -1.20 -16.91
N LYS A 170 -14.00 -2.02 -16.14
CA LYS A 170 -14.98 -1.53 -15.16
C LYS A 170 -14.33 -0.75 -14.03
N TYR A 171 -13.19 -1.22 -13.53
CA TYR A 171 -12.41 -0.52 -12.50
C TYR A 171 -11.95 0.86 -12.98
N ILE A 172 -11.33 0.95 -14.16
CA ILE A 172 -10.86 2.22 -14.73
C ILE A 172 -12.03 3.16 -15.04
N ALA A 173 -13.09 2.66 -15.69
CA ALA A 173 -14.28 3.47 -15.97
C ALA A 173 -14.97 4.01 -14.71
N THR A 174 -14.82 3.33 -13.57
CA THR A 174 -15.28 3.83 -12.27
C THR A 174 -14.30 4.86 -11.70
N ALA A 175 -13.00 4.56 -11.71
CA ALA A 175 -11.96 5.45 -11.20
C ALA A 175 -11.96 6.83 -11.89
N GLU A 176 -12.12 6.87 -13.22
CA GLU A 176 -12.13 8.10 -14.02
C GLU A 176 -13.29 9.05 -13.70
N LYS A 177 -14.33 8.59 -12.99
CA LYS A 177 -15.44 9.45 -12.55
C LYS A 177 -15.07 10.35 -11.37
N TYR A 178 -13.96 10.07 -10.70
CA TYR A 178 -13.56 10.75 -9.48
C TYR A 178 -12.21 11.44 -9.66
N VAL A 179 -12.03 12.58 -8.98
CA VAL A 179 -10.80 13.38 -9.08
C VAL A 179 -9.62 12.68 -8.40
N TYR A 180 -9.89 11.95 -7.31
CA TYR A 180 -8.90 11.18 -6.55
C TYR A 180 -9.54 9.89 -6.01
N PRO A 181 -9.81 8.89 -6.88
CA PRO A 181 -10.38 7.64 -6.43
C PRO A 181 -9.36 6.89 -5.55
N ILE A 182 -9.80 6.39 -4.40
CA ILE A 182 -8.93 5.67 -3.46
C ILE A 182 -9.27 4.18 -3.50
N THR A 183 -8.36 3.37 -4.03
CA THR A 183 -8.43 1.93 -3.84
C THR A 183 -8.07 1.63 -2.38
N PRO A 184 -8.92 0.95 -1.60
CA PRO A 184 -8.58 0.61 -0.23
C PRO A 184 -7.47 -0.46 -0.24
N ILE A 185 -6.20 -0.07 -0.02
CA ILE A 185 -5.03 -0.94 -0.24
C ILE A 185 -4.46 -1.61 1.01
N THR A 186 -5.21 -1.64 2.12
CA THR A 186 -4.91 -2.38 3.36
C THR A 186 -6.17 -2.38 4.22
N MET A 187 -6.83 -3.52 4.38
CA MET A 187 -8.20 -3.56 4.92
C MET A 187 -8.28 -4.43 6.18
N ARG A 188 -9.02 -3.98 7.19
CA ARG A 188 -9.17 -4.67 8.49
C ARG A 188 -10.15 -5.86 8.38
N ASP A 189 -9.70 -6.93 7.74
CA ASP A 189 -10.49 -8.16 7.53
C ASP A 189 -10.49 -9.08 8.76
N GLY A 190 -9.55 -8.92 9.70
CA GLY A 190 -9.37 -9.81 10.85
C GLY A 190 -8.74 -11.16 10.49
N ILE A 191 -8.24 -11.30 9.27
CA ILE A 191 -7.56 -12.49 8.74
C ILE A 191 -6.10 -12.15 8.51
N VAL A 192 -5.83 -11.24 7.58
CA VAL A 192 -4.48 -10.76 7.24
C VAL A 192 -4.14 -9.53 8.07
N VAL A 193 -5.08 -8.59 8.19
CA VAL A 193 -4.90 -7.38 8.99
C VAL A 193 -5.84 -7.47 10.19
N PRO A 194 -5.32 -7.36 11.43
CA PRO A 194 -6.16 -7.37 12.63
C PRO A 194 -7.30 -6.34 12.57
N LYS A 195 -8.41 -6.62 13.26
CA LYS A 195 -9.59 -5.75 13.26
C LYS A 195 -9.29 -4.36 13.83
N GLU A 196 -8.34 -4.27 14.76
CA GLU A 196 -7.83 -3.00 15.29
C GLU A 196 -7.00 -2.17 14.29
N GLY A 197 -6.56 -2.77 13.17
CA GLY A 197 -5.72 -2.15 12.15
C GLY A 197 -4.23 -2.20 12.45
N VAL A 198 -3.42 -1.90 11.42
CA VAL A 198 -1.95 -2.00 11.45
C VAL A 198 -1.36 -1.17 12.60
N TYR A 199 -1.72 0.12 12.70
CA TYR A 199 -1.20 1.02 13.75
C TYR A 199 -1.30 0.43 15.16
N LYS A 200 -2.49 -0.06 15.54
CA LYS A 200 -2.73 -0.59 16.88
C LYS A 200 -2.17 -2.00 17.07
N ALA A 201 -2.14 -2.80 16.01
CA ALA A 201 -1.53 -4.13 16.05
C ALA A 201 -0.01 -4.06 16.30
N LEU A 202 0.68 -3.03 15.79
CA LEU A 202 2.10 -2.83 16.02
C LEU A 202 2.46 -2.59 17.50
N GLU A 203 1.53 -2.12 18.34
CA GLU A 203 1.73 -2.02 19.80
C GLU A 203 1.96 -3.38 20.46
N LYS A 204 1.58 -4.48 19.77
CA LYS A 204 1.72 -5.86 20.23
C LYS A 204 2.84 -6.61 19.49
N ALA A 205 3.59 -5.93 18.61
CA ALA A 205 4.69 -6.55 17.90
C ALA A 205 5.76 -7.03 18.90
N ASP A 206 6.52 -8.05 18.49
CA ASP A 206 7.65 -8.56 19.28
C ASP A 206 8.62 -7.39 19.62
N PRO A 207 8.83 -7.07 20.92
CA PRO A 207 9.69 -5.97 21.32
C PRO A 207 11.16 -6.18 20.94
N ASP A 208 11.57 -7.43 20.67
CA ASP A 208 12.94 -7.77 20.25
C ASP A 208 13.11 -7.72 18.73
N LEU A 209 12.04 -7.50 17.96
CA LEU A 209 12.11 -7.36 16.51
C LEU A 209 12.88 -6.09 16.13
N ILE A 210 13.98 -6.27 15.37
CA ILE A 210 14.76 -5.15 14.86
C ILE A 210 14.04 -4.52 13.66
N VAL A 211 13.64 -3.27 13.81
CA VAL A 211 12.96 -2.48 12.77
C VAL A 211 13.76 -1.20 12.47
N VAL A 212 14.02 -0.96 11.19
CA VAL A 212 14.52 0.34 10.69
C VAL A 212 13.40 1.00 9.91
N ALA A 213 13.07 2.24 10.22
CA ALA A 213 12.07 3.01 9.48
C ALA A 213 12.50 4.46 9.30
N GLY A 214 12.11 5.08 8.20
CA GLY A 214 12.40 6.49 7.93
C GLY A 214 11.69 6.99 6.68
N THR A 215 11.79 8.30 6.45
CA THR A 215 11.19 9.01 5.31
C THR A 215 12.24 9.89 4.64
N ASN A 216 12.00 10.25 3.38
CA ASN A 216 12.74 11.31 2.72
C ASN A 216 12.32 12.68 3.28
N LYS A 217 13.20 13.68 3.13
CA LYS A 217 12.92 15.05 3.56
C LYS A 217 11.73 15.68 2.84
N ASP A 218 11.55 15.35 1.55
CA ASP A 218 10.66 16.05 0.64
C ASP A 218 9.68 15.08 -0.08
N GLU A 219 8.98 14.22 0.67
CA GLU A 219 8.09 13.15 0.14
C GLU A 219 7.02 13.65 -0.83
N MET A 220 6.48 14.86 -0.61
CA MET A 220 5.36 15.38 -1.40
C MET A 220 5.77 16.01 -2.73
N ASN A 221 7.06 16.33 -2.91
CA ASN A 221 7.52 17.00 -4.13
C ASN A 221 7.25 16.16 -5.38
N TYR A 222 7.36 14.83 -5.27
CA TYR A 222 7.04 13.91 -6.36
C TYR A 222 5.57 14.02 -6.81
N TRP A 223 4.64 14.28 -5.90
CA TRP A 223 3.22 14.38 -6.23
C TRP A 223 2.88 15.74 -6.85
N PHE A 224 3.64 16.79 -6.52
CA PHE A 224 3.45 18.12 -7.09
C PHE A 224 3.94 18.25 -8.53
N VAL A 225 4.99 17.52 -8.93
CA VAL A 225 5.52 17.62 -10.31
C VAL A 225 4.55 17.13 -11.39
N ASN A 226 3.52 16.36 -11.02
CA ASN A 226 2.46 15.97 -11.96
C ASN A 226 1.46 17.10 -12.25
N SER A 227 1.53 18.21 -11.53
CA SER A 227 0.71 19.39 -11.81
C SER A 227 1.50 20.39 -12.66
N GLU A 228 0.91 20.75 -13.80
CA GLU A 228 1.44 21.74 -14.74
C GLU A 228 1.81 23.06 -14.04
N TYR A 229 1.05 23.43 -13.01
CA TYR A 229 1.31 24.62 -12.20
C TYR A 229 2.71 24.58 -11.57
N PHE A 230 3.09 23.48 -10.91
CA PHE A 230 4.39 23.37 -10.24
C PHE A 230 5.55 23.16 -11.23
N MET A 231 5.29 22.52 -12.37
CA MET A 231 6.28 22.37 -13.45
C MET A 231 6.63 23.71 -14.11
N THR A 232 5.64 24.58 -14.30
CA THR A 232 5.81 25.86 -15.00
C THR A 232 6.17 27.03 -14.08
N HIS A 233 5.96 26.87 -12.77
CA HIS A 233 6.28 27.89 -11.75
C HIS A 233 7.19 27.31 -10.65
N PRO A 234 8.40 26.81 -10.98
CA PRO A 234 9.33 26.37 -9.96
C PRO A 234 9.72 27.56 -9.07
N LEU A 235 9.64 27.38 -7.75
CA LEU A 235 10.13 28.38 -6.79
C LEU A 235 11.63 28.55 -6.97
N LYS A 236 12.11 29.81 -6.99
CA LYS A 236 13.54 30.10 -7.14
C LYS A 236 14.27 29.79 -5.82
N SER A 237 15.47 29.20 -5.91
CA SER A 237 16.24 28.67 -4.77
C SER A 237 16.43 29.64 -3.59
N ASP A 238 16.54 30.94 -3.86
CA ASP A 238 16.79 31.95 -2.83
C ASP A 238 15.54 32.31 -2.03
N GLU A 239 14.35 32.04 -2.58
CA GLU A 239 13.06 32.22 -1.91
C GLU A 239 12.78 31.08 -0.91
N HIS A 240 13.39 29.90 -1.10
CA HIS A 240 13.28 28.77 -0.17
C HIS A 240 13.80 29.12 1.22
N LEU A 241 14.93 29.84 1.31
CA LEU A 241 15.59 30.13 2.58
C LEU A 241 14.84 31.21 3.39
N ASN A 242 14.27 32.20 2.70
CA ASN A 242 13.52 33.29 3.34
C ASN A 242 12.11 32.87 3.76
N ALA A 243 11.43 32.04 2.96
CA ALA A 243 10.14 31.45 3.33
C ALA A 243 10.27 30.51 4.54
N ALA A 244 11.29 29.65 4.57
CA ALA A 244 11.56 28.76 5.71
C ALA A 244 11.88 29.54 7.00
N LYS A 245 12.63 30.64 6.93
CA LYS A 245 12.93 31.51 8.07
C LYS A 245 11.69 32.23 8.63
N LEU A 246 10.78 32.69 7.76
CA LEU A 246 9.53 33.34 8.16
C LEU A 246 8.55 32.37 8.83
N ILE A 247 8.48 31.12 8.35
CA ILE A 247 7.62 30.07 8.92
C ILE A 247 8.15 29.62 10.29
N TYR A 248 9.47 29.46 10.43
CA TYR A 248 10.12 29.15 11.71
C TYR A 248 9.92 30.26 12.76
N ALA A 249 10.00 31.53 12.33
CA ALA A 249 9.75 32.69 13.19
C ALA A 249 8.27 32.82 13.65
N ALA A 250 7.34 32.21 12.91
CA ALA A 250 5.91 32.21 13.25
C ALA A 250 5.48 31.07 14.18
N GLY A 251 6.40 30.18 14.61
CA GLY A 251 6.10 29.09 15.55
C GLY A 251 5.21 27.97 14.99
N ILE A 252 5.05 27.91 13.67
CA ILE A 252 4.25 26.87 13.00
C ILE A 252 5.14 25.64 12.83
N ASN A 253 4.72 24.51 13.43
CA ASN A 253 5.44 23.24 13.31
C ASN A 253 5.50 22.81 11.83
N THR A 254 6.70 22.62 11.31
CA THR A 254 7.03 22.59 9.87
C THR A 254 6.52 21.36 9.11
N GLU A 255 5.87 20.40 9.77
CA GLU A 255 5.43 19.15 9.16
C GLU A 255 4.13 19.26 8.32
N VAL A 256 3.36 20.34 8.44
CA VAL A 256 2.01 20.40 7.85
C VAL A 256 1.90 21.32 6.62
N LEU A 257 2.89 22.16 6.32
CA LEU A 257 2.66 23.32 5.42
C LEU A 257 3.44 23.39 4.10
N TYR A 258 4.11 22.34 3.64
CA TYR A 258 4.73 22.40 2.30
C TYR A 258 3.73 22.26 1.14
N GLY A 259 2.47 21.90 1.41
CA GLY A 259 1.41 21.78 0.39
C GLY A 259 0.29 22.83 0.45
N ALA A 260 0.23 23.71 1.46
CA ALA A 260 -0.99 24.52 1.70
C ALA A 260 -0.91 26.01 1.34
N THR A 261 0.25 26.56 1.01
CA THR A 261 0.40 28.03 0.81
C THR A 261 0.23 28.52 -0.63
N LYS A 262 -0.89 28.13 -1.28
CA LYS A 262 -1.45 28.92 -2.38
C LYS A 262 -2.99 28.97 -2.49
N VAL A 263 -3.73 28.71 -1.40
CA VAL A 263 -5.21 28.78 -1.44
C VAL A 263 -5.82 29.97 -0.67
N LEU A 264 -5.05 30.80 0.04
CA LEU A 264 -5.64 31.85 0.91
C LEU A 264 -5.27 33.31 0.62
N LYS A 265 -4.99 33.69 -0.63
CA LYS A 265 -5.08 35.11 -1.03
C LYS A 265 -5.57 35.24 -2.47
N ASN A 266 -6.89 35.36 -2.62
CA ASN A 266 -7.54 36.43 -3.36
C ASN A 266 -9.06 36.19 -3.40
N HIS A 267 -9.73 36.46 -2.28
CA HIS A 267 -11.09 37.00 -2.28
C HIS A 267 -11.09 38.15 -1.27
N PHE A 268 -11.60 39.31 -1.72
CA PHE A 268 -11.77 40.61 -1.08
C PHE A 268 -10.77 41.75 -1.46
N VAL A 269 -11.32 42.66 -2.30
CA VAL A 269 -11.01 44.09 -2.56
C VAL A 269 -9.73 44.35 -3.38
N GLU A 270 -9.70 44.98 -4.57
CA GLU A 270 -10.65 45.70 -5.46
C GLU A 270 -10.74 45.04 -6.85
#